data_AF-A0A2G5VF10-F1
#
_entry.id   AF-A0A2G5VF10-F1
#
_cell.length_a   1.000
_cell.length_b   1.000
_cell.length_c   1.000
_cell.angle_alpha   90.00
_cell.angle_beta   90.00
_cell.angle_gamma   90.00
#
_symmetry.space_group_name_H-M   'P 1'
#
loop_
_entity.id
_entity.type
_entity.pdbx_description
1 polymer ?
#
loop_
_entity_poly.entity_id
_entity_poly.type
_entity_poly.pdbx_seq_one_letter_code
_entity_poly.pdbx_strand_id
1 'polypeptide(L)'
;MTIVSEREQLACLVQQWNENRLDLFHLSYPTEDLEVEGVMRFYFQDGGEKVLTKCVRVSSTATTRAVVDALSEKFLPDLKMLSNDTYSLWEVHENGEERRLGEEEKPLVVQLQWHKDDREGRFLLKKDKSAPVPLTTLQEADQKGSRFAKKKDKEPKKKHQKEFVHVNGGREEAQSQDDIYKQVPFNTFTRTISNPEAVMRKRREKKLETKLKEMTFGGSLKVYGGEIVPTRPYVSILAEINETADRILTAALEKYGLEQSKDEFILVEVR
;
A
#
# COMPACT_ATOMS: atom_id res chain seq x y z
N MET A 1 -1.93 10.06 -38.50
CA MET A 1 -1.69 9.70 -37.09
C MET A 1 -0.83 10.80 -36.50
N THR A 2 -1.39 11.62 -35.63
CA THR A 2 -0.65 12.65 -34.90
C THR A 2 0.25 11.95 -33.90
N ILE A 3 1.57 12.10 -34.05
CA ILE A 3 2.55 11.61 -33.08
C ILE A 3 2.38 12.49 -31.85
N VAL A 4 1.76 11.96 -30.81
CA VAL A 4 1.61 12.63 -29.51
C VAL A 4 3.02 12.86 -28.97
N SER A 5 3.35 14.10 -28.63
CA SER A 5 4.67 14.46 -28.10
C SER A 5 4.93 13.75 -26.77
N GLU A 6 6.19 13.45 -26.45
CA GLU A 6 6.57 12.76 -25.21
C GLU A 6 6.06 13.53 -23.96
N ARG A 7 6.04 14.85 -24.05
CA ARG A 7 5.45 15.74 -23.03
C ARG A 7 3.95 15.52 -22.84
N GLU A 8 3.18 15.40 -23.92
CA GLU A 8 1.74 15.14 -23.85
C GLU A 8 1.46 13.74 -23.27
N GLN A 9 2.26 12.74 -23.61
CA GLN A 9 2.13 11.40 -23.02
C GLN A 9 2.36 11.44 -21.50
N LEU A 10 3.42 12.14 -21.07
CA LEU A 10 3.72 12.33 -19.65
C LEU A 10 2.63 13.14 -18.94
N ALA A 11 2.08 14.17 -19.59
CA ALA A 11 0.98 14.96 -19.05
C ALA A 11 -0.30 14.12 -18.86
N CYS A 12 -0.63 13.26 -19.83
CA CYS A 12 -1.74 12.30 -19.69
C CYS A 12 -1.52 11.33 -18.52
N LEU A 13 -0.30 10.83 -18.34
CA LEU A 13 0.04 9.94 -17.23
C LEU A 13 -0.10 10.65 -15.88
N VAL A 14 0.40 11.88 -15.76
CA VAL A 14 0.24 12.73 -14.57
C VAL A 14 -1.22 13.02 -14.28
N GLN A 15 -2.03 13.32 -15.30
CA GLN A 15 -3.45 13.55 -15.14
C GLN A 15 -4.15 12.32 -14.56
N GLN A 16 -3.94 11.15 -15.15
CA GLN A 16 -4.52 9.89 -14.66
C GLN A 16 -4.07 9.57 -13.22
N TRP A 17 -2.82 9.91 -12.88
CA TRP A 17 -2.30 9.76 -11.53
C TRP A 17 -3.03 10.69 -10.53
N ASN A 18 -3.26 11.94 -10.91
CA ASN A 18 -3.88 12.96 -10.06
C ASN A 18 -5.38 12.76 -9.85
N GLU A 19 -6.11 12.31 -10.88
CA GLU A 19 -7.58 12.12 -10.87
C GLU A 19 -8.09 11.27 -9.69
N ASN A 20 -7.26 10.34 -9.24
CA ASN A 20 -7.64 9.35 -8.24
C ASN A 20 -6.97 9.58 -6.87
N ARG A 21 -6.29 10.73 -6.70
CA ARG A 21 -5.53 11.08 -5.47
C ARG A 21 -6.06 12.34 -4.84
N LEU A 22 -5.85 12.43 -3.53
CA LEU A 22 -5.98 13.69 -2.81
C LEU A 22 -5.02 14.71 -3.43
N ASP A 23 -5.48 15.96 -3.54
CA ASP A 23 -4.71 17.09 -4.09
C ASP A 23 -3.33 17.25 -3.44
N LEU A 24 -3.21 16.89 -2.16
CA LEU A 24 -1.94 16.89 -1.41
C LEU A 24 -0.85 16.00 -2.06
N PHE A 25 -1.26 14.97 -2.82
CA PHE A 25 -0.38 14.01 -3.48
C PHE A 25 -0.39 14.14 -5.02
N HIS A 26 -0.92 15.26 -5.54
CA HIS A 26 -0.82 15.54 -6.97
C HIS A 26 0.62 15.73 -7.40
N LEU A 27 0.92 15.22 -8.58
CA LEU A 27 2.13 15.53 -9.31
C LEU A 27 1.94 16.83 -10.09
N SER A 28 3.01 17.60 -10.22
CA SER A 28 3.04 18.74 -11.13
C SER A 28 2.95 18.25 -12.58
N TYR A 29 2.36 19.07 -13.45
CA TYR A 29 2.46 18.82 -14.89
C TYR A 29 3.92 18.93 -15.36
N PRO A 30 4.30 18.18 -16.40
CA PRO A 30 5.67 18.15 -16.88
C PRO A 30 6.14 19.52 -17.39
N THR A 31 7.33 19.92 -16.94
CA THR A 31 8.04 21.11 -17.41
C THR A 31 8.49 20.95 -18.88
N GLU A 32 9.17 21.95 -19.42
CA GLU A 32 9.78 21.86 -20.76
C GLU A 32 10.84 20.75 -20.84
N ASP A 33 11.54 20.50 -19.73
CA ASP A 33 12.57 19.46 -19.59
C ASP A 33 11.98 18.07 -19.23
N LEU A 34 10.66 17.90 -19.31
CA LEU A 34 9.94 16.68 -18.93
C LEU A 34 10.08 16.32 -17.44
N GLU A 35 10.35 17.30 -16.58
CA GLU A 35 10.44 17.09 -15.14
C GLU A 35 9.07 17.20 -14.47
N VAL A 36 8.85 16.31 -13.51
CA VAL A 36 7.62 16.22 -12.72
C VAL A 36 8.00 16.16 -11.26
N GLU A 37 7.32 16.90 -10.42
CA GLU A 37 7.49 16.86 -8.97
C GLU A 37 6.25 16.33 -8.27
N GLY A 38 6.44 15.62 -7.17
CA GLY A 38 5.34 15.08 -6.38
C GLY A 38 5.67 14.99 -4.91
N VAL A 39 4.64 14.93 -4.09
CA VAL A 39 4.79 14.54 -2.69
C VAL A 39 4.75 13.01 -2.61
N MET A 40 5.85 12.41 -2.18
CA MET A 40 5.99 10.98 -1.98
C MET A 40 5.95 10.64 -0.49
N ARG A 41 5.39 9.47 -0.17
CA ARG A 41 5.29 8.95 1.20
C ARG A 41 6.37 7.91 1.43
N PHE A 42 7.12 8.09 2.51
CA PHE A 42 8.18 7.20 2.95
C PHE A 42 7.91 6.74 4.38
N TYR A 43 8.37 5.53 4.66
CA TYR A 43 8.26 4.89 5.94
C TYR A 43 9.64 4.55 6.48
N PHE A 44 9.80 4.55 7.79
CA PHE A 44 11.07 4.22 8.44
C PHE A 44 10.80 3.33 9.65
N GLN A 45 11.59 2.28 9.80
CA GLN A 45 11.51 1.33 10.90
C GLN A 45 12.92 1.19 11.52
N ASP A 46 13.09 1.67 12.75
CA ASP A 46 14.37 1.63 13.48
C ASP A 46 14.39 0.52 14.53
N GLY A 47 14.30 -0.74 14.10
CA GLY A 47 14.37 -1.92 14.98
C GLY A 47 13.31 -2.01 16.09
N GLY A 48 12.43 -1.02 16.24
CA GLY A 48 11.32 -0.98 17.19
C GLY A 48 9.97 -1.26 16.52
N GLU A 49 8.93 -1.41 17.34
CA GLU A 49 7.57 -1.78 16.91
C GLU A 49 6.81 -0.68 16.15
N LYS A 50 7.35 0.54 16.03
CA LYS A 50 6.62 1.68 15.47
C LYS A 50 7.26 2.18 14.17
N VAL A 51 6.53 2.01 13.06
CA VAL A 51 6.86 2.63 11.78
C VAL A 51 6.58 4.14 11.84
N LEU A 52 7.59 4.94 11.50
CA LEU A 52 7.46 6.38 11.28
C LEU A 52 7.08 6.65 9.82
N THR A 53 6.31 7.71 9.57
CA THR A 53 5.91 8.11 8.21
C THR A 53 6.30 9.56 7.97
N LYS A 54 6.88 9.84 6.80
CA LYS A 54 7.18 11.21 6.33
C LYS A 54 6.76 11.35 4.88
N CYS A 55 6.24 12.52 4.54
CA CYS A 55 5.99 12.90 3.16
C CYS A 55 7.05 13.92 2.72
N VAL A 56 7.63 13.72 1.54
CA VAL A 56 8.71 14.58 1.01
C VAL A 56 8.40 14.92 -0.45
N ARG A 57 8.68 16.16 -0.85
CA ARG A 57 8.61 16.56 -2.25
C ARG A 57 9.82 16.01 -2.99
N VAL A 58 9.60 15.31 -4.09
CA VAL A 58 10.62 14.62 -4.87
C VAL A 58 10.40 14.95 -6.35
N SER A 59 11.48 15.24 -7.07
CA SER A 59 11.47 15.42 -8.53
C SER A 59 11.67 14.07 -9.24
N SER A 60 11.18 13.96 -10.48
CA SER A 60 11.40 12.81 -11.36
C SER A 60 12.87 12.60 -11.70
N THR A 61 13.72 13.63 -11.52
CA THR A 61 15.16 13.54 -11.71
C THR A 61 15.94 13.28 -10.42
N ALA A 62 15.30 13.34 -9.25
CA ALA A 62 15.95 13.08 -7.97
C ALA A 62 16.36 11.61 -7.83
N THR A 63 17.63 11.38 -7.49
CA THR A 63 18.18 10.04 -7.28
C THR A 63 17.81 9.49 -5.90
N THR A 64 17.86 8.17 -5.76
CA THR A 64 17.64 7.48 -4.48
C THR A 64 18.58 8.02 -3.41
N ARG A 65 19.85 8.29 -3.75
CA ARG A 65 20.83 8.87 -2.83
C ARG A 65 20.35 10.21 -2.25
N ALA A 66 19.96 11.15 -3.11
CA ALA A 66 19.46 12.46 -2.68
C ALA A 66 18.20 12.34 -1.81
N VAL A 67 17.30 11.40 -2.16
CA VAL A 67 16.10 11.14 -1.37
C VAL A 67 16.44 10.55 0.00
N VAL A 68 17.36 9.58 0.08
CA VAL A 68 17.83 9.00 1.34
C VAL A 68 18.46 10.06 2.24
N ASP A 69 19.31 10.92 1.68
CA ASP A 69 19.93 12.03 2.42
C ASP A 69 18.87 12.96 3.01
N ALA A 70 17.86 13.35 2.22
CA ALA A 70 16.75 14.18 2.69
C ALA A 70 15.87 13.47 3.74
N LEU A 71 15.66 12.16 3.62
CA LEU A 71 14.87 11.38 4.57
C LEU A 71 15.59 11.20 5.90
N SER A 72 16.91 10.96 5.86
CA SER A 72 17.72 10.83 7.07
C SER A 72 17.64 12.07 7.96
N GLU A 73 17.61 13.27 7.36
CA GLU A 73 17.41 14.55 8.07
C GLU A 73 16.01 14.69 8.67
N LYS A 74 14.99 14.21 7.96
CA LYS A 74 13.59 14.37 8.37
C LYS A 74 13.13 13.35 9.40
N PHE A 75 13.65 12.13 9.34
CA PHE A 75 13.35 11.08 10.30
C PHE A 75 14.21 11.21 11.56
N LEU A 76 15.48 11.63 11.41
CA LEU A 76 16.46 11.57 12.49
C LEU A 76 17.31 12.87 12.56
N PRO A 77 16.69 14.04 12.82
CA PRO A 77 17.41 15.32 12.86
C PRO A 77 18.54 15.35 13.90
N ASP A 78 18.40 14.60 15.00
CA ASP A 78 19.31 14.65 16.15
C ASP A 78 20.43 13.59 16.12
N LEU A 79 20.37 12.59 15.23
CA LEU A 79 21.29 11.42 15.23
C LEU A 79 22.41 11.51 14.19
N LYS A 80 22.33 12.39 13.18
CA LYS A 80 23.39 12.56 12.17
C LYS A 80 24.76 12.93 12.77
N MET A 81 24.79 13.56 13.94
CA MET A 81 26.05 13.94 14.60
C MET A 81 26.72 12.79 15.38
N LEU A 82 26.07 11.63 15.52
CA LEU A 82 26.51 10.57 16.43
C LEU A 82 26.77 9.22 15.76
N SER A 83 26.30 8.99 14.53
CA SER A 83 26.48 7.70 13.85
C SER A 83 26.77 7.83 12.35
N ASN A 84 27.73 7.03 11.87
CA ASN A 84 27.96 6.79 10.44
C ASN A 84 26.94 5.79 9.89
N ASP A 85 25.66 6.00 10.19
CA ASP A 85 24.61 5.09 9.77
C ASP A 85 24.37 5.24 8.28
N THR A 86 24.60 4.17 7.53
CA THR A 86 24.20 4.08 6.14
C THR A 86 22.74 3.65 6.06
N TYR A 87 21.96 4.30 5.21
CA TYR A 87 20.56 3.96 4.98
C TYR A 87 20.36 3.51 3.54
N SER A 88 19.43 2.58 3.36
CA SER A 88 19.01 2.10 2.05
C SER A 88 17.50 2.27 1.88
N LEU A 89 17.09 2.59 0.66
CA LEU A 89 15.68 2.73 0.30
C LEU A 89 15.20 1.44 -0.37
N TRP A 90 14.01 0.97 0.05
CA TRP A 90 13.40 -0.25 -0.45
C TRP A 90 12.00 0.03 -0.96
N GLU A 91 11.60 -0.61 -2.05
CA GLU A 91 10.19 -0.77 -2.41
C GLU A 91 9.68 -2.09 -1.83
N VAL A 92 8.56 -2.03 -1.12
CA VAL A 92 7.90 -3.20 -0.52
C VAL A 92 6.47 -3.25 -1.02
N HIS A 93 6.02 -4.43 -1.42
CA HIS A 93 4.71 -4.62 -2.05
C HIS A 93 3.80 -5.52 -1.22
N GLU A 94 2.48 -5.43 -1.48
CA GLU A 94 1.46 -6.20 -0.73
C GLU A 94 1.64 -7.72 -0.85
N ASN A 95 2.28 -8.20 -1.93
CA ASN A 95 2.60 -9.60 -2.13
C ASN A 95 3.82 -10.10 -1.32
N GLY A 96 4.44 -9.22 -0.53
CA GLY A 96 5.62 -9.52 0.28
C GLY A 96 6.95 -9.43 -0.48
N GLU A 97 6.92 -9.10 -1.77
CA GLU A 97 8.16 -8.82 -2.51
C GLU A 97 8.73 -7.48 -2.05
N GLU A 98 10.03 -7.48 -1.72
CA GLU A 98 10.79 -6.28 -1.42
C GLU A 98 12.07 -6.22 -2.27
N ARG A 99 12.43 -5.01 -2.68
CA ARG A 99 13.63 -4.75 -3.49
C ARG A 99 14.32 -3.48 -3.00
N ARG A 100 15.64 -3.55 -2.85
CA ARG A 100 16.49 -2.38 -2.61
C ARG A 100 16.61 -1.56 -3.89
N LEU A 101 16.37 -0.26 -3.79
CA LEU A 101 16.62 0.67 -4.89
C LEU A 101 18.13 0.97 -5.00
N GLY A 102 18.64 1.02 -6.23
CA GLY A 102 19.98 1.47 -6.55
C GLY A 102 20.14 2.98 -6.30
N GLU A 103 21.38 3.42 -6.06
CA GLU A 103 21.68 4.81 -5.67
C GLU A 103 21.28 5.85 -6.72
N GLU A 104 21.40 5.49 -8.01
CA GLU A 104 21.08 6.34 -9.17
C GLU A 104 19.65 6.13 -9.70
N GLU A 105 18.88 5.22 -9.11
CA GLU A 105 17.47 5.07 -9.48
C GLU A 105 16.67 6.30 -9.05
N LYS A 106 15.52 6.51 -9.68
CA LYS A 106 14.66 7.68 -9.47
C LYS A 106 13.38 7.25 -8.77
N PRO A 107 13.25 7.42 -7.43
CA PRO A 107 12.13 6.86 -6.67
C PRO A 107 10.75 7.28 -7.20
N LEU A 108 10.59 8.51 -7.69
CA LEU A 108 9.32 8.96 -8.26
C LEU A 108 8.97 8.19 -9.53
N VAL A 109 9.95 7.93 -10.40
CA VAL A 109 9.78 7.15 -11.61
C VAL A 109 9.43 5.69 -11.28
N VAL A 110 10.10 5.11 -10.28
CA VAL A 110 9.78 3.78 -9.75
C VAL A 110 8.33 3.73 -9.25
N GLN A 111 7.88 4.75 -8.51
CA GLN A 111 6.51 4.83 -8.01
C GLN A 111 5.47 4.93 -9.14
N LEU A 112 5.78 5.69 -10.21
CA LEU A 112 4.92 5.81 -11.38
C LEU A 112 4.76 4.47 -12.11
N GLN A 113 5.82 3.67 -12.15
CA GLN A 113 5.81 2.35 -12.79
C GLN A 113 4.84 1.37 -12.12
N TRP A 114 4.56 1.53 -10.82
CA TRP A 114 3.61 0.69 -10.09
C TRP A 114 2.19 0.73 -10.65
N HIS A 115 1.82 1.81 -11.36
CA HIS A 115 0.52 1.91 -12.04
C HIS A 115 0.38 0.95 -13.22
N LYS A 116 1.48 0.51 -13.86
CA LYS A 116 1.40 -0.40 -15.03
C LYS A 116 0.90 -1.79 -14.65
N ASP A 117 1.19 -2.24 -13.43
CA ASP A 117 0.85 -3.58 -12.94
C ASP A 117 -0.27 -3.58 -11.88
N ASP A 118 -0.91 -2.42 -11.67
CA ASP A 118 -1.86 -2.16 -10.56
C ASP A 118 -1.29 -2.68 -9.23
N ARG A 119 -0.02 -2.34 -8.97
CA ARG A 119 0.77 -2.91 -7.87
C ARG A 119 0.88 -1.92 -6.72
N GLU A 120 0.31 -2.25 -5.56
CA GLU A 120 0.49 -1.41 -4.38
C GLU A 120 1.90 -1.56 -3.83
N GLY A 121 2.51 -0.43 -3.48
CA GLY A 121 3.89 -0.37 -2.99
C GLY A 121 4.06 0.66 -1.88
N ARG A 122 5.09 0.47 -1.06
CA ARG A 122 5.49 1.39 0.00
C ARG A 122 7.00 1.52 -0.02
N PHE A 123 7.50 2.77 0.05
CA PHE A 123 8.92 3.00 0.20
C PHE A 123 9.32 2.92 1.66
N LEU A 124 10.24 2.02 1.98
CA LEU A 124 10.76 1.78 3.31
C LEU A 124 12.23 2.15 3.37
N LEU A 125 12.57 3.11 4.21
CA LEU A 125 13.94 3.43 4.59
C LEU A 125 14.36 2.41 5.66
N LYS A 126 15.45 1.68 5.39
CA LYS A 126 16.06 0.74 6.33
C LYS A 126 17.46 1.25 6.69
N LYS A 127 17.84 1.07 7.94
CA LYS A 127 19.21 1.27 8.39
C LYS A 127 20.03 0.04 7.98
N ASP A 128 21.10 0.26 7.22
CA ASP A 128 22.03 -0.81 6.89
C ASP A 128 22.74 -1.24 8.18
N LYS A 129 22.84 -2.54 8.42
CA LYS A 129 23.60 -3.06 9.56
C LYS A 129 25.07 -2.72 9.34
N SER A 130 25.60 -1.77 10.09
CA SER A 130 27.04 -1.52 10.13
C SER A 130 27.75 -2.81 10.54
N ALA A 131 28.79 -3.23 9.81
CA ALA A 131 29.75 -4.15 10.38
C ALA A 131 30.27 -3.56 11.69
N PRO A 132 30.41 -4.35 12.77
CA PRO A 132 30.94 -3.84 14.03
C PRO A 132 32.32 -3.24 13.75
N VAL A 133 32.43 -1.92 13.90
CA VAL A 133 33.71 -1.23 13.79
C VAL A 133 34.60 -1.81 14.89
N PRO A 134 35.77 -2.40 14.59
CA PRO A 134 36.69 -2.83 15.64
C PRO A 134 37.07 -1.58 16.44
N LEU A 135 36.77 -1.60 17.74
CA LEU A 135 37.28 -0.62 18.70
C LEU A 135 38.79 -0.81 18.83
N THR A 136 39.55 -0.32 17.85
CA THR A 136 40.99 -0.13 17.95
C THR A 136 41.25 1.32 17.60
N THR A 137 41.20 2.18 18.63
CA THR A 137 42.19 3.23 18.99
C THR A 137 41.48 4.27 19.88
N LEU A 138 41.10 3.88 21.10
CA LEU A 138 40.84 4.81 22.21
C LEU A 138 41.57 4.28 23.47
N GLN A 139 42.88 4.15 23.35
CA GLN A 139 43.84 4.37 24.42
C GLN A 139 44.66 5.54 23.86
N GLU A 140 44.60 6.76 24.38
CA GLU A 140 45.10 7.19 25.67
C GLU A 140 44.43 8.52 26.06
N ALA A 141 43.68 8.55 27.16
CA ALA A 141 43.43 9.78 27.93
C ALA A 141 42.79 9.41 29.28
N ASP A 142 43.47 8.56 30.05
CA ASP A 142 43.24 8.49 31.50
C ASP A 142 44.38 9.25 32.19
N GLN A 143 44.08 10.45 32.67
CA GLN A 143 44.57 10.92 33.97
C GLN A 143 44.01 12.30 34.33
N LYS A 144 43.22 12.30 35.40
CA LYS A 144 43.02 13.31 36.46
C LYS A 144 41.63 13.93 36.55
N GLY A 145 40.97 13.67 37.68
CA GLY A 145 40.11 14.69 38.30
C GLY A 145 38.79 14.26 38.94
N SER A 146 38.82 13.33 39.90
CA SER A 146 38.09 13.44 41.18
C SER A 146 36.62 13.93 41.23
N ARG A 147 35.75 13.00 41.64
CA ARG A 147 34.66 13.13 42.64
C ARG A 147 33.49 14.08 42.33
N PHE A 148 32.27 13.54 42.27
CA PHE A 148 31.22 13.81 43.26
C PHE A 148 30.09 12.77 43.19
N ALA A 149 29.40 12.63 44.32
CA ALA A 149 28.76 11.41 44.81
C ALA A 149 27.36 11.09 44.28
N LYS A 150 27.06 9.78 44.32
CA LYS A 150 25.74 9.15 44.35
C LYS A 150 24.71 9.95 45.18
N LYS A 151 23.50 10.11 44.65
CA LYS A 151 22.29 10.16 45.47
C LYS A 151 21.10 9.50 44.77
N LYS A 152 20.53 8.54 45.47
CA LYS A 152 19.39 7.67 45.14
C LYS A 152 18.07 8.38 45.50
N ASP A 153 17.00 7.88 44.88
CA ASP A 153 15.56 7.96 45.23
C ASP A 153 14.76 9.24 44.96
N LYS A 154 13.78 9.14 44.06
CA LYS A 154 12.33 9.00 44.40
C LYS A 154 11.42 8.95 43.15
N GLU A 155 10.63 7.88 43.05
CA GLU A 155 9.36 7.80 42.27
C GLU A 155 8.31 8.80 42.79
N PRO A 156 7.32 9.21 41.96
CA PRO A 156 5.97 8.65 42.12
C PRO A 156 5.14 8.43 40.83
N LYS A 157 4.60 7.22 40.70
CA LYS A 157 3.20 6.80 40.43
C LYS A 157 2.23 7.63 39.53
N LYS A 158 1.88 7.01 38.39
CA LYS A 158 0.53 6.55 37.90
C LYS A 158 -0.61 7.49 37.37
N LYS A 159 -1.25 6.96 36.29
CA LYS A 159 -2.63 7.13 35.70
C LYS A 159 -2.76 8.17 34.57
N HIS A 160 -3.36 7.94 33.40
CA HIS A 160 -4.44 7.07 32.89
C HIS A 160 -4.05 6.49 31.50
N GLN A 161 -4.15 5.19 31.18
CA GLN A 161 -5.33 4.34 30.93
C GLN A 161 -6.32 4.86 29.88
N LYS A 162 -6.19 4.34 28.64
CA LYS A 162 -7.30 3.86 27.79
C LYS A 162 -6.82 2.67 26.94
N GLU A 163 -7.01 1.46 27.48
CA GLU A 163 -7.30 0.24 26.70
C GLU A 163 -8.74 0.39 26.12
N PHE A 164 -9.25 -0.28 25.10
CA PHE A 164 -9.16 -1.63 24.54
C PHE A 164 -9.52 -1.51 23.03
N VAL A 165 -9.24 -2.43 22.10
CA VAL A 165 -9.78 -3.80 22.06
C VAL A 165 -8.79 -4.73 21.36
N HIS A 166 -8.38 -5.74 22.13
CA HIS A 166 -7.77 -6.97 21.68
C HIS A 166 -8.92 -7.96 21.35
N VAL A 167 -8.94 -8.51 20.14
CA VAL A 167 -9.64 -9.77 19.86
C VAL A 167 -8.58 -10.79 19.52
N ASN A 168 -8.43 -11.73 20.45
CA ASN A 168 -7.56 -12.89 20.37
C ASN A 168 -8.11 -13.90 19.37
N GLY A 169 -7.22 -14.53 18.61
CA GLY A 169 -7.57 -15.70 17.81
C GLY A 169 -6.37 -16.29 17.07
N GLY A 170 -5.66 -17.22 17.71
CA GLY A 170 -4.95 -18.28 17.00
C GLY A 170 -3.47 -18.06 16.74
N ARG A 171 -2.68 -18.68 17.60
CA ARG A 171 -1.23 -18.92 17.55
C ARG A 171 -0.80 -19.61 16.25
N GLU A 172 -0.12 -18.87 15.38
CA GLU A 172 0.91 -19.41 14.49
C GLU A 172 2.18 -18.57 14.69
N GLU A 173 3.25 -19.28 15.04
CA GLU A 173 4.51 -18.74 15.50
C GLU A 173 5.34 -18.16 14.33
N ALA A 174 5.91 -16.98 14.57
CA ALA A 174 7.16 -16.51 13.97
C ALA A 174 7.22 -16.13 12.47
N GLN A 175 6.27 -15.35 11.93
CA GLN A 175 6.50 -14.61 10.68
C GLN A 175 6.11 -13.11 10.75
N SER A 176 7.17 -12.29 10.68
CA SER A 176 7.26 -10.87 10.29
C SER A 176 6.57 -9.82 11.16
N GLN A 177 7.24 -9.43 12.25
CA GLN A 177 7.11 -8.07 12.82
C GLN A 177 7.56 -6.97 11.83
N ASP A 178 8.21 -7.32 10.72
CA ASP A 178 8.68 -6.39 9.66
C ASP A 178 7.64 -6.08 8.58
N ASP A 179 6.41 -6.61 8.69
CA ASP A 179 5.39 -6.36 7.68
C ASP A 179 4.75 -4.99 7.85
N ILE A 180 5.28 -4.01 7.11
CA ILE A 180 4.75 -2.66 7.03
C ILE A 180 3.25 -2.62 6.69
N TYR A 181 2.73 -3.58 5.91
CA TYR A 181 1.30 -3.68 5.56
C TYR A 181 0.41 -4.04 6.73
N LYS A 182 0.93 -4.77 7.74
CA LYS A 182 0.21 -5.03 9.01
C LYS A 182 0.24 -3.81 9.94
N GLN A 183 1.36 -3.08 9.98
CA GLN A 183 1.55 -1.99 10.94
C GLN A 183 0.88 -0.67 10.53
N VAL A 184 0.88 -0.33 9.24
CA VAL A 184 0.26 0.91 8.74
C VAL A 184 -1.11 0.58 8.13
N PRO A 185 -2.21 1.12 8.69
CA PRO A 185 -3.57 0.83 8.25
C PRO A 185 -3.75 1.02 6.76
N PHE A 186 -4.51 0.15 6.12
CA PHE A 186 -4.94 0.33 4.73
C PHE A 186 -6.13 1.31 4.69
N ASN A 187 -5.88 2.56 4.29
CA ASN A 187 -6.94 3.54 4.04
C ASN A 187 -6.58 4.41 2.82
N THR A 188 -7.52 5.22 2.33
CA THR A 188 -7.31 6.07 1.14
C THR A 188 -6.15 7.05 1.32
N PHE A 189 -5.85 7.46 2.55
CA PHE A 189 -4.75 8.39 2.83
C PHE A 189 -3.38 7.70 2.78
N THR A 190 -3.25 6.47 3.28
CA THR A 190 -1.98 5.72 3.36
C THR A 190 -1.65 4.91 2.11
N ARG A 191 -2.59 4.80 1.16
CA ARG A 191 -2.36 4.19 -0.15
C ARG A 191 -1.40 5.03 -1.00
N THR A 192 -0.47 4.36 -1.64
CA THR A 192 0.56 4.95 -2.48
C THR A 192 0.27 4.72 -3.96
N ILE A 193 -0.67 3.82 -4.31
CA ILE A 193 -1.35 3.76 -5.61
C ILE A 193 -2.86 3.88 -5.49
N SER A 194 -3.44 4.57 -6.45
CA SER A 194 -4.87 4.78 -6.54
C SER A 194 -5.26 4.76 -8.00
N ASN A 195 -5.45 3.57 -8.55
CA ASN A 195 -6.65 3.39 -9.35
C ASN A 195 -7.64 2.63 -8.47
N PRO A 196 -8.49 3.33 -7.67
CA PRO A 196 -9.48 2.67 -6.85
C PRO A 196 -10.39 1.78 -7.70
N GLU A 197 -10.70 2.14 -8.95
CA GLU A 197 -11.46 1.25 -9.83
C GLU A 197 -10.68 0.00 -10.21
N ALA A 198 -9.41 0.10 -10.61
CA ALA A 198 -8.64 -1.08 -10.98
C ALA A 198 -8.34 -1.99 -9.79
N VAL A 199 -8.04 -1.42 -8.62
CA VAL A 199 -7.89 -2.18 -7.38
C VAL A 199 -9.22 -2.82 -6.98
N MET A 200 -10.35 -2.10 -7.10
CA MET A 200 -11.66 -2.68 -6.83
C MET A 200 -12.05 -3.74 -7.86
N ARG A 201 -11.68 -3.57 -9.13
CA ARG A 201 -11.88 -4.55 -10.22
C ARG A 201 -11.06 -5.81 -9.96
N LYS A 202 -9.76 -5.68 -9.70
CA LYS A 202 -8.85 -6.79 -9.35
C LYS A 202 -9.27 -7.49 -8.06
N ARG A 203 -9.77 -6.76 -7.06
CA ARG A 203 -10.37 -7.35 -5.84
C ARG A 203 -11.67 -8.10 -6.14
N ARG A 204 -12.54 -7.54 -6.99
CA ARG A 204 -13.77 -8.22 -7.45
C ARG A 204 -13.44 -9.48 -8.25
N GLU A 205 -12.46 -9.42 -9.14
CA GLU A 205 -11.95 -10.54 -9.94
C GLU A 205 -11.35 -11.63 -9.06
N LYS A 206 -10.46 -11.29 -8.11
CA LYS A 206 -9.88 -12.26 -7.17
C LYS A 206 -10.96 -12.92 -6.30
N LYS A 207 -11.97 -12.15 -5.86
CA LYS A 207 -13.11 -12.71 -5.12
C LYS A 207 -13.95 -13.65 -6.00
N LEU A 208 -14.12 -13.32 -7.27
CA LEU A 208 -14.82 -14.16 -8.25
C LEU A 208 -14.01 -15.44 -8.54
N GLU A 209 -12.71 -15.33 -8.75
CA GLU A 209 -11.79 -16.45 -8.99
C GLU A 209 -11.72 -17.38 -7.78
N THR A 210 -11.66 -16.85 -6.56
CA THR A 210 -11.69 -17.66 -5.33
C THR A 210 -12.98 -18.47 -5.25
N LYS A 211 -14.14 -17.83 -5.48
CA LYS A 211 -15.43 -18.53 -5.53
C LYS A 211 -15.49 -19.56 -6.65
N LEU A 212 -14.93 -19.25 -7.82
CA LEU A 212 -14.89 -20.17 -8.95
C LEU A 212 -13.97 -21.36 -8.69
N LYS A 213 -12.88 -21.18 -7.93
CA LYS A 213 -11.96 -22.25 -7.52
C LYS A 213 -12.54 -23.15 -6.43
N GLU A 214 -13.41 -22.60 -5.57
CA GLU A 214 -14.20 -23.39 -4.60
C GLU A 214 -15.25 -24.27 -5.31
N MET A 215 -15.77 -23.82 -6.46
CA MET A 215 -16.69 -24.61 -7.29
C MET A 215 -15.90 -25.62 -8.15
N THR A 216 -16.14 -26.91 -7.97
CA THR A 216 -15.46 -27.96 -8.76
C THR A 216 -15.85 -27.95 -10.24
N PHE A 217 -17.11 -27.63 -10.55
CA PHE A 217 -17.64 -27.52 -11.91
C PHE A 217 -18.78 -26.48 -11.93
N GLY A 218 -18.46 -25.25 -12.34
CA GLY A 218 -19.39 -24.13 -12.35
C GLY A 218 -18.87 -22.93 -13.15
N GLY A 219 -19.70 -21.90 -13.28
CA GLY A 219 -19.37 -20.70 -14.05
C GLY A 219 -20.30 -19.53 -13.76
N SER A 220 -20.12 -18.44 -14.50
CA SER A 220 -21.00 -17.27 -14.43
C SER A 220 -22.09 -17.34 -15.50
N LEU A 221 -23.35 -17.48 -15.08
CA LEU A 221 -24.54 -17.38 -15.94
C LEU A 221 -25.06 -15.95 -15.99
N LYS A 222 -25.49 -15.50 -17.19
CA LYS A 222 -26.21 -14.24 -17.35
C LYS A 222 -27.71 -14.52 -17.41
N VAL A 223 -28.47 -13.95 -16.48
CA VAL A 223 -29.93 -14.03 -16.46
C VAL A 223 -30.50 -12.70 -16.93
N TYR A 224 -31.14 -12.72 -18.09
CA TYR A 224 -31.70 -11.53 -18.73
C TYR A 224 -33.07 -11.21 -18.11
N GLY A 225 -33.27 -9.94 -17.76
CA GLY A 225 -34.48 -9.46 -17.10
C GLY A 225 -34.82 -8.04 -17.52
N GLY A 226 -34.31 -7.58 -18.67
CA GLY A 226 -34.50 -6.22 -19.17
C GLY A 226 -35.96 -5.84 -19.41
N GLU A 227 -36.84 -6.82 -19.65
CA GLU A 227 -38.29 -6.59 -19.75
C GLU A 227 -38.93 -6.25 -18.40
N ILE A 228 -38.35 -6.74 -17.30
CA ILE A 228 -38.83 -6.54 -15.93
C ILE A 228 -38.18 -5.28 -15.33
N VAL A 229 -36.86 -5.13 -15.53
CA VAL A 229 -36.06 -4.01 -15.04
C VAL A 229 -35.30 -3.37 -16.20
N PRO A 230 -35.90 -2.39 -16.91
CA PRO A 230 -35.30 -1.78 -18.11
C PRO A 230 -33.92 -1.13 -17.86
N THR A 231 -33.67 -0.68 -16.63
CA THR A 231 -32.38 -0.09 -16.23
C THR A 231 -31.26 -1.12 -16.05
N ARG A 232 -31.58 -2.42 -16.03
CA ARG A 232 -30.63 -3.51 -15.81
C ARG A 232 -30.97 -4.70 -16.74
N PRO A 233 -30.35 -4.79 -17.93
CA PRO A 233 -30.74 -5.78 -18.93
C PRO A 233 -30.44 -7.23 -18.53
N TYR A 234 -29.38 -7.45 -17.74
CA TYR A 234 -29.03 -8.76 -17.19
C TYR A 234 -28.35 -8.64 -15.82
N VAL A 235 -28.38 -9.74 -15.07
CA VAL A 235 -27.56 -9.96 -13.87
C VAL A 235 -26.67 -11.18 -14.09
N SER A 236 -25.44 -11.14 -13.57
CA SER A 236 -24.55 -12.30 -13.59
C SER A 236 -24.62 -13.06 -12.28
N ILE A 237 -24.83 -14.37 -12.32
CA ILE A 237 -24.94 -15.27 -11.17
C ILE A 237 -23.88 -16.36 -11.31
N LEU A 238 -23.19 -16.66 -10.21
CA LEU A 238 -22.31 -17.84 -10.18
C LEU A 238 -23.18 -19.07 -9.96
N ALA A 239 -23.09 -20.05 -10.85
CA ALA A 239 -23.87 -21.27 -10.77
C ALA A 239 -23.01 -22.54 -10.99
N GLU A 240 -23.32 -23.60 -10.26
CA GLU A 240 -22.72 -24.93 -10.43
C GLU A 240 -23.47 -25.75 -11.48
N ILE A 241 -22.83 -26.77 -12.04
CA ILE A 241 -23.44 -27.64 -13.06
C ILE A 241 -24.65 -28.43 -12.53
N ASN A 242 -24.71 -28.66 -11.21
CA ASN A 242 -25.78 -29.42 -10.55
C ASN A 242 -26.83 -28.53 -9.88
N GLU A 243 -26.80 -27.22 -10.17
CA GLU A 243 -27.68 -26.25 -9.51
C GLU A 243 -29.08 -26.24 -10.14
N THR A 244 -30.11 -26.11 -9.29
CA THR A 244 -31.50 -26.12 -9.76
C THR A 244 -31.92 -24.76 -10.31
N ALA A 245 -32.84 -24.78 -11.28
CA ALA A 245 -33.42 -23.57 -11.86
C ALA A 245 -34.06 -22.65 -10.79
N ASP A 246 -34.66 -23.24 -9.75
CA ASP A 246 -35.25 -22.51 -8.63
C ASP A 246 -34.22 -21.66 -7.86
N ARG A 247 -33.02 -22.21 -7.62
CA ARG A 247 -31.94 -21.50 -6.94
C ARG A 247 -31.36 -20.39 -7.82
N ILE A 248 -31.20 -20.64 -9.11
CA ILE A 248 -30.76 -19.64 -10.09
C ILE A 248 -31.77 -18.48 -10.17
N LEU A 249 -33.07 -18.79 -10.22
CA LEU A 249 -34.14 -17.80 -10.24
C LEU A 249 -34.11 -16.94 -8.97
N THR A 250 -34.01 -17.58 -7.80
CA THR A 250 -33.95 -16.88 -6.52
C THR A 250 -32.77 -15.90 -6.47
N ALA A 251 -31.58 -16.35 -6.87
CA ALA A 251 -30.39 -15.52 -6.92
C ALA A 251 -30.48 -14.38 -7.97
N ALA A 252 -31.26 -14.57 -9.04
CA ALA A 252 -31.50 -13.56 -10.05
C ALA A 252 -32.40 -12.45 -9.50
N LEU A 253 -33.53 -12.85 -8.91
CA LEU A 253 -34.52 -11.93 -8.35
C LEU A 253 -33.96 -11.13 -7.18
N GLU A 254 -33.15 -11.73 -6.32
CA GLU A 254 -32.41 -11.01 -5.27
C GLU A 254 -31.57 -9.88 -5.88
N LYS A 255 -30.83 -10.15 -6.96
CA LYS A 255 -30.05 -9.11 -7.64
C LYS A 255 -30.94 -8.06 -8.29
N TYR A 256 -32.10 -8.42 -8.83
CA TYR A 256 -33.06 -7.44 -9.37
C TYR A 256 -33.84 -6.68 -8.28
N GLY A 257 -33.76 -7.08 -7.01
CA GLY A 257 -34.54 -6.51 -5.92
C GLY A 257 -36.02 -6.96 -5.90
N LEU A 258 -36.31 -8.13 -6.47
CA LEU A 258 -37.65 -8.70 -6.66
C LEU A 258 -37.86 -10.01 -5.88
N GLU A 259 -37.15 -10.15 -4.76
CA GLU A 259 -37.14 -11.36 -3.92
C GLU A 259 -38.50 -11.72 -3.31
N GLN A 260 -39.39 -10.73 -3.13
CA GLN A 260 -40.71 -10.93 -2.52
C GLN A 260 -41.76 -11.51 -3.48
N SER A 261 -41.47 -11.50 -4.79
CA SER A 261 -42.41 -11.85 -5.87
C SER A 261 -41.94 -13.08 -6.63
N LYS A 262 -41.20 -13.99 -5.99
CA LYS A 262 -40.57 -15.16 -6.64
C LYS A 262 -41.56 -16.01 -7.45
N ASP A 263 -42.77 -16.21 -6.93
CA ASP A 263 -43.79 -17.05 -7.55
C ASP A 263 -44.38 -16.45 -8.85
N GLU A 264 -44.10 -15.18 -9.14
CA GLU A 264 -44.56 -14.49 -10.35
C GLU A 264 -43.60 -14.63 -11.52
N PHE A 265 -42.41 -15.19 -11.30
CA PHE A 265 -41.35 -15.28 -12.31
C PHE A 265 -40.94 -16.72 -12.59
N ILE A 266 -40.60 -16.97 -13.86
CA ILE A 266 -40.02 -18.25 -14.30
C ILE A 266 -38.80 -17.98 -15.16
N LEU A 267 -37.84 -18.90 -15.15
CA LEU A 267 -36.73 -18.88 -16.09
C LEU A 267 -37.17 -19.51 -17.42
N VAL A 268 -36.87 -18.82 -18.51
CA VAL A 268 -37.16 -19.29 -19.87
C VAL A 268 -35.84 -19.35 -20.64
N GLU A 269 -35.63 -20.44 -21.37
CA GLU A 269 -34.53 -20.56 -22.33
C GLU A 269 -34.86 -19.74 -23.57
N VAL A 270 -34.05 -18.72 -23.86
CA VAL A 270 -34.15 -17.95 -25.11
C VAL A 270 -33.13 -18.55 -26.08
N ARG A 271 -33.62 -19.12 -27.19
CA ARG A 271 -32.79 -19.65 -28.27
C ARG A 271 -32.46 -18.59 -29.32
#